data_AF-X8DPI3-F1
#
_entry.id   AF-X8DPI3-F1
#
_cell.length_a   1.000
_cell.length_b   1.000
_cell.length_c   1.000
_cell.angle_alpha   90.00
_cell.angle_beta   90.00
_cell.angle_gamma   90.00
#
_symmetry.space_group_name_H-M   'P 1'
#
loop_
_entity.id
_entity.type
_entity.pdbx_description
1 polymer ?
#
loop_
_entity_poly.entity_id
_entity_poly.type
_entity_poly.pdbx_seq_one_letter_code
_entity_poly.pdbx_strand_id
1 'polypeptide(L)'
;MFLGGWHAPWPLSLIDGANTSWWPALWFVAKVWGFMFLFMWLRATLPRLRYDQFMRLGWEVLIPVALVWIVVVGVVKAMGLYGYGNPSIILGITGVAVSLGSIGLVGVLSQRTQPPKPVLPARFDPMAGGFPVPPLPGQRVGTGAHPSTKEDAHA
;
A
#
# COMPACT_ATOMS: atom_id res chain seq x y z
N MET A 1 -23.28 1.13 -7.64
CA MET A 1 -23.57 1.16 -9.08
C MET A 1 -22.65 2.21 -9.73
N PHE A 2 -21.48 1.79 -10.24
CA PHE A 2 -20.37 2.70 -10.61
C PHE A 2 -20.21 2.95 -12.12
N LEU A 3 -20.96 2.24 -12.98
CA LEU A 3 -20.80 2.27 -14.45
C LEU A 3 -22.01 2.84 -15.22
N GLY A 4 -22.76 3.76 -14.61
CA GLY A 4 -23.86 4.46 -15.30
C GLY A 4 -25.09 3.61 -15.61
N GLY A 5 -25.23 2.45 -14.96
CA GLY A 5 -26.36 1.54 -15.15
C GLY A 5 -26.47 1.06 -16.60
N TRP A 6 -27.60 1.40 -17.23
CA TRP A 6 -27.99 0.98 -18.57
C TRP A 6 -27.47 1.93 -19.66
N HIS A 7 -26.91 3.09 -19.31
CA HIS A 7 -26.47 4.07 -20.31
C HIS A 7 -25.14 3.71 -20.98
N ALA A 8 -25.02 4.06 -22.26
CA ALA A 8 -23.80 3.95 -23.05
C ALA A 8 -22.65 4.76 -22.39
N PRO A 9 -21.41 4.26 -22.43
CA PRO A 9 -20.26 4.98 -21.89
C PRO A 9 -19.99 6.27 -22.69
N TRP A 10 -19.56 7.32 -21.99
CA TRP A 10 -19.08 8.58 -22.58
C TRP A 10 -17.90 8.22 -23.51
N PRO A 11 -17.98 8.37 -24.85
CA PRO A 11 -18.62 9.42 -25.67
C PRO A 11 -19.78 8.95 -26.58
N LEU A 12 -20.15 7.67 -26.53
CA LEU A 12 -21.20 7.09 -27.39
C LEU A 12 -22.62 7.48 -26.95
N SER A 13 -22.76 8.01 -25.74
CA SER A 13 -24.02 8.55 -25.23
C SER A 13 -24.52 9.80 -25.96
N LEU A 14 -23.65 10.47 -26.74
CA LEU A 14 -23.97 11.67 -27.51
C LEU A 14 -24.58 11.37 -28.89
N ILE A 15 -24.62 10.09 -29.30
CA ILE A 15 -25.21 9.68 -30.57
C ILE A 15 -26.71 9.44 -30.36
N ASP A 16 -27.54 10.21 -31.07
CA ASP A 16 -29.00 10.07 -31.04
C ASP A 16 -29.40 8.63 -31.44
N GLY A 17 -29.91 7.86 -30.47
CA GLY A 17 -30.32 6.45 -30.65
C GLY A 17 -29.50 5.41 -29.88
N ALA A 18 -28.30 5.75 -29.39
CA ALA A 18 -27.45 4.80 -28.65
C ALA A 18 -28.01 4.38 -27.27
N ASN A 19 -28.95 5.17 -26.73
CA ASN A 19 -29.60 4.93 -25.43
C ASN A 19 -31.11 4.61 -25.56
N THR A 20 -31.61 4.36 -26.77
CA THR A 20 -33.05 4.15 -27.00
C THR A 20 -33.36 2.67 -27.19
N SER A 21 -34.52 2.22 -26.69
CA SER A 21 -35.01 0.83 -26.84
C SER A 21 -34.14 -0.21 -26.10
N TRP A 22 -33.71 -1.28 -26.78
CA TRP A 22 -32.98 -2.43 -26.20
C TRP A 22 -31.45 -2.27 -26.18
N TRP A 23 -30.91 -1.26 -26.86
CA TRP A 23 -29.47 -0.93 -26.89
C TRP A 23 -28.81 -0.76 -25.51
N PRO A 24 -29.45 -0.12 -24.51
CA PRO A 24 -28.95 -0.03 -23.14
C PRO A 24 -28.62 -1.39 -22.50
N ALA A 25 -29.42 -2.43 -22.78
CA ALA A 25 -29.19 -3.77 -22.24
C ALA A 25 -27.96 -4.43 -22.87
N LEU A 26 -27.74 -4.22 -24.17
CA LEU A 26 -26.55 -4.70 -24.88
C LEU A 26 -25.27 -4.06 -24.31
N TRP A 27 -25.31 -2.75 -24.03
CA TRP A 27 -24.19 -2.05 -23.37
C TRP A 27 -23.90 -2.59 -21.97
N PHE A 28 -24.95 -2.91 -21.20
CA PHE A 28 -24.79 -3.55 -19.90
C PHE A 28 -24.14 -4.93 -20.02
N VAL A 29 -24.63 -5.79 -20.93
CA VAL A 29 -24.05 -7.12 -21.16
C VAL A 29 -22.60 -7.02 -21.62
N ALA A 30 -22.29 -6.11 -22.54
CA ALA A 30 -20.92 -5.88 -23.02
C ALA A 30 -19.98 -5.44 -21.88
N LYS A 31 -20.43 -4.53 -21.00
CA LYS A 31 -19.67 -4.13 -19.80
C LYS A 31 -19.44 -5.33 -18.88
N VAL A 32 -20.46 -6.13 -18.61
CA VAL A 32 -20.36 -7.33 -17.74
C VAL A 32 -19.40 -8.35 -18.35
N TRP A 33 -19.49 -8.61 -19.64
CA TRP A 33 -18.58 -9.49 -20.36
C TRP A 33 -17.14 -8.98 -20.32
N GLY A 34 -16.94 -7.66 -20.49
CA GLY A 34 -15.63 -7.03 -20.34
C GLY A 34 -15.05 -7.20 -18.93
N PHE A 35 -15.86 -7.01 -17.88
CA PHE A 35 -15.45 -7.26 -16.50
C PHE A 35 -15.15 -8.73 -16.23
N MET A 36 -15.97 -9.65 -16.75
CA MET A 36 -15.77 -11.09 -16.60
C MET A 36 -14.48 -11.53 -17.31
N PHE A 37 -14.26 -11.04 -18.53
CA PHE A 37 -13.02 -11.24 -19.27
C PHE A 37 -11.83 -10.68 -18.50
N LEU A 38 -11.92 -9.45 -17.98
CA LEU A 38 -10.86 -8.85 -17.18
C LEU A 38 -10.59 -9.66 -15.91
N PHE A 39 -11.61 -10.20 -15.24
CA PHE A 39 -11.43 -11.07 -14.07
C PHE A 39 -10.77 -12.40 -14.42
N MET A 40 -11.16 -13.01 -15.54
CA MET A 40 -10.57 -14.24 -16.05
C MET A 40 -9.11 -14.01 -16.48
N TRP A 41 -8.84 -12.91 -17.17
CA TRP A 41 -7.51 -12.51 -17.59
C TRP A 41 -6.63 -12.16 -16.39
N LEU A 42 -7.13 -11.37 -15.45
CA LEU A 42 -6.45 -11.05 -14.20
C LEU A 42 -6.07 -12.33 -13.45
N ARG A 43 -7.01 -13.29 -13.32
CA ARG A 43 -6.74 -14.60 -12.72
C ARG A 43 -5.63 -15.36 -13.46
N ALA A 44 -5.59 -15.29 -14.79
CA ALA A 44 -4.56 -15.93 -15.60
C ALA A 44 -3.19 -15.22 -15.51
N THR A 45 -3.19 -13.89 -15.35
CA THR A 45 -1.97 -13.06 -15.28
C THR A 45 -1.40 -12.88 -13.88
N LEU A 46 -2.12 -13.24 -12.81
CA LEU A 46 -1.63 -13.12 -11.44
C LEU A 46 -0.78 -14.36 -11.07
N PRO A 47 0.57 -14.26 -11.05
CA PRO A 47 1.42 -15.36 -10.60
C PRO A 47 1.26 -15.51 -9.08
N ARG A 48 0.55 -16.57 -8.64
CA ARG A 48 0.31 -16.97 -7.22
C ARG A 48 0.64 -15.90 -6.19
N LEU A 49 -0.18 -14.84 -6.11
CA LEU A 49 -0.09 -13.90 -5.00
C LEU A 49 -0.55 -14.60 -3.72
N ARG A 50 0.27 -14.50 -2.66
CA ARG A 50 -0.06 -15.11 -1.37
C ARG A 50 -1.27 -14.38 -0.78
N TYR A 51 -2.21 -15.11 -0.19
CA TYR A 51 -3.41 -14.55 0.46
C TYR A 51 -3.05 -13.43 1.45
N ASP A 52 -1.93 -13.60 2.15
CA ASP A 52 -1.40 -12.66 3.13
C ASP A 52 -1.05 -11.28 2.51
N GLN A 53 -0.65 -11.23 1.23
CA GLN A 53 -0.37 -9.96 0.54
C GLN A 53 -1.67 -9.21 0.20
N PHE A 54 -2.70 -9.94 -0.22
CA PHE A 54 -4.02 -9.34 -0.47
C PHE A 54 -4.66 -8.86 0.84
N MET A 55 -4.57 -9.67 1.91
CA MET A 55 -5.10 -9.30 3.21
C MET A 55 -4.40 -8.08 3.81
N ARG A 56 -3.08 -8.02 3.67
CA ARG A 56 -2.30 -6.85 4.10
C ARG A 56 -2.66 -5.60 3.29
N LEU A 57 -2.86 -5.71 1.98
CA LEU A 57 -3.30 -4.57 1.15
C LEU A 57 -4.73 -4.12 1.52
N GLY A 58 -5.64 -5.07 1.73
CA GLY A 58 -7.02 -4.78 2.14
C GLY A 58 -7.09 -4.08 3.50
N TRP A 59 -6.35 -4.57 4.49
CA TRP A 59 -6.40 -4.01 5.84
C TRP A 59 -5.51 -2.78 6.04
N GLU A 60 -4.31 -2.73 5.46
CA GLU A 60 -3.38 -1.61 5.69
C GLU A 60 -3.53 -0.47 4.68
N VAL A 61 -4.07 -0.70 3.48
CA VAL A 61 -4.15 0.32 2.43
C VAL A 61 -5.59 0.68 2.08
N LEU A 62 -6.48 -0.30 1.93
CA LEU A 62 -7.86 -0.02 1.48
C LEU A 62 -8.65 0.78 2.51
N ILE A 63 -8.54 0.43 3.79
CA ILE A 63 -9.23 1.13 4.89
C ILE A 63 -8.83 2.62 4.98
N PRO A 64 -7.54 2.98 5.11
CA PRO A 64 -7.17 4.39 5.21
C PRO A 64 -7.48 5.17 3.93
N VAL A 65 -7.32 4.57 2.75
CA VAL A 65 -7.69 5.22 1.49
C VAL A 65 -9.19 5.51 1.42
N ALA A 66 -10.03 4.53 1.79
CA ALA A 66 -11.49 4.71 1.82
C ALA A 66 -11.90 5.79 2.84
N LEU A 67 -11.25 5.83 4.00
CA LEU A 67 -11.49 6.85 5.03
C LEU A 67 -11.15 8.26 4.53
N VAL A 68 -9.98 8.45 3.93
CA VAL A 68 -9.57 9.72 3.33
C VAL A 68 -10.58 10.12 2.24
N TRP A 69 -10.98 9.17 1.38
CA TRP A 69 -11.94 9.44 0.32
C TRP A 69 -13.32 9.90 0.84
N ILE A 70 -13.83 9.25 1.90
CA ILE A 70 -15.12 9.64 2.50
C ILE A 70 -15.03 11.05 3.09
N VAL A 71 -13.94 11.38 3.80
CA VAL A 71 -13.72 12.73 4.34
C VAL A 71 -13.69 13.76 3.21
N VAL A 72 -12.96 13.47 2.13
CA VAL A 72 -12.87 14.34 0.95
C VAL A 72 -14.24 14.56 0.32
N VAL A 73 -14.99 13.50 0.03
CA VAL A 73 -16.33 13.60 -0.55
C VAL A 73 -17.29 14.33 0.38
N GLY A 74 -17.19 14.10 1.69
CA GLY A 74 -17.98 14.79 2.71
C GLY A 74 -17.72 16.29 2.73
N VAL A 75 -16.45 16.71 2.68
CA VAL A 75 -16.06 18.13 2.62
C VAL A 75 -16.55 18.78 1.34
N VAL A 76 -16.42 18.11 0.19
CA VAL A 76 -16.94 18.57 -1.11
C VAL A 76 -18.44 18.81 -1.05
N LYS A 77 -19.19 17.82 -0.54
CA LYS A 77 -20.65 17.91 -0.39
C LYS A 77 -21.03 19.04 0.57
N ALA A 78 -20.33 19.18 1.70
CA ALA A 78 -20.56 20.24 2.67
C ALA A 78 -20.33 21.63 2.05
N MET A 79 -19.21 21.85 1.36
CA MET A 79 -18.92 23.13 0.68
C MET A 79 -19.96 23.47 -0.40
N GLY A 80 -20.46 22.47 -1.13
CA GLY A 80 -21.54 22.66 -2.09
C GLY A 80 -22.86 23.12 -1.45
N LEU A 81 -23.14 22.75 -0.20
CA LEU A 81 -24.34 23.18 0.53
C LEU A 81 -24.25 24.63 1.03
N TYR A 82 -23.03 25.14 1.29
CA TYR A 82 -22.81 26.52 1.77
C TYR A 82 -22.82 27.59 0.66
N GLY A 83 -23.19 27.24 -0.57
CA GLY A 83 -23.37 28.22 -1.64
C GLY A 83 -22.09 28.72 -2.31
N TYR A 84 -20.94 28.08 -2.06
CA TYR A 84 -19.71 28.27 -2.84
C TYR A 84 -19.86 27.61 -4.23
N GLY A 85 -20.73 28.17 -5.07
CA GLY A 85 -21.11 27.64 -6.38
C GLY A 85 -20.02 27.69 -7.46
N ASN A 86 -18.74 27.72 -7.08
CA ASN A 86 -17.62 27.72 -8.00
C ASN A 86 -16.93 26.34 -7.98
N PRO A 87 -17.20 25.44 -8.94
CA PRO A 87 -16.66 24.07 -8.99
C PRO A 87 -15.13 24.01 -8.97
N SER A 88 -14.47 25.09 -9.42
CA SER A 88 -13.01 25.23 -9.47
C SER A 88 -12.36 25.27 -8.09
N ILE A 89 -12.96 25.95 -7.11
CA ILE A 89 -12.44 26.03 -5.73
C ILE A 89 -12.63 24.68 -5.03
N ILE A 90 -13.77 24.03 -5.27
CA ILE A 90 -14.09 22.70 -4.75
C ILE A 90 -13.06 21.68 -5.25
N LEU A 91 -12.75 21.67 -6.54
CA LEU A 91 -11.72 20.79 -7.11
C LEU A 91 -10.30 21.10 -6.59
N GLY A 92 -9.97 22.39 -6.41
CA GLY A 92 -8.67 22.81 -5.88
C GLY A 92 -8.41 22.33 -4.45
N ILE A 93 -9.36 22.55 -3.54
CA ILE A 93 -9.22 22.15 -2.11
C ILE A 93 -9.25 20.63 -1.97
N THR A 94 -10.11 19.95 -2.73
CA THR A 94 -10.17 18.49 -2.80
C THR A 94 -8.85 17.92 -3.28
N GLY A 95 -8.28 18.50 -4.36
CA GLY A 95 -6.99 18.09 -4.89
C GLY A 95 -5.88 18.18 -3.84
N VAL A 96 -5.78 19.31 -3.14
CA VAL A 96 -4.77 19.52 -2.10
C VAL A 96 -4.96 18.57 -0.91
N ALA A 97 -6.20 18.36 -0.45
CA ALA A 97 -6.49 17.43 0.65
C ALA A 97 -6.14 15.98 0.27
N VAL A 98 -6.43 15.57 -0.97
CA VAL A 98 -6.06 14.25 -1.50
C VAL A 98 -4.54 14.11 -1.64
N SER A 99 -3.84 15.15 -2.09
CA SER A 99 -2.36 15.15 -2.17
C SER A 99 -1.73 15.00 -0.79
N LEU A 100 -2.19 15.73 0.22
CA LEU A 100 -1.67 15.61 1.58
C LEU A 100 -1.99 14.26 2.21
N GLY A 101 -3.21 13.74 1.99
CA GLY A 101 -3.60 12.41 2.47
C GLY A 101 -2.79 11.29 1.82
N SER A 102 -2.50 11.40 0.52
CA SER A 102 -1.69 10.41 -0.20
C SER A 102 -0.20 10.49 0.15
N ILE A 103 0.37 11.68 0.35
CA ILE A 103 1.75 11.86 0.84
C ILE A 103 1.90 11.27 2.25
N GLY A 104 0.94 11.54 3.15
CA GLY A 104 0.92 10.97 4.49
C GLY A 104 0.81 9.45 4.49
N LEU A 105 -0.05 8.90 3.63
CA LEU A 105 -0.19 7.45 3.45
C LEU A 105 1.09 6.81 2.91
N VAL A 106 1.72 7.40 1.90
CA VAL A 106 3.00 6.91 1.34
C VAL A 106 4.11 6.98 2.40
N GLY A 107 4.15 8.04 3.21
CA GLY A 107 5.08 8.15 4.33
C GLY A 107 4.91 7.05 5.37
N VAL A 108 3.66 6.75 5.77
CA VAL A 108 3.35 5.69 6.74
C VAL A 108 3.65 4.30 6.17
N LEU A 109 3.30 4.06 4.91
CA LEU A 109 3.58 2.78 4.24
C LEU A 109 5.10 2.59 4.04
N SER A 110 5.84 3.66 3.75
CA SER A 110 7.29 3.63 3.57
C SER A 110 8.05 3.41 4.88
N GLN A 111 7.51 3.86 6.02
CA GLN A 111 8.12 3.58 7.33
C GLN A 111 8.07 2.08 7.68
N ARG A 112 7.05 1.35 7.21
CA ARG A 112 6.92 -0.10 7.47
C ARG A 112 7.85 -0.97 6.61
N THR A 113 8.37 -0.45 5.51
CA THR A 113 9.34 -1.14 4.65
C THR A 113 10.79 -0.80 4.98
N GLN A 114 11.05 0.08 5.95
CA GLN A 114 12.41 0.28 6.44
C GLN A 114 12.91 -1.06 7.00
N PRO A 115 13.92 -1.69 6.37
CA PRO A 115 14.49 -2.91 6.92
C PRO A 115 14.99 -2.58 8.33
N PRO A 116 14.78 -3.49 9.31
CA PRO A 116 15.30 -3.29 10.64
C PRO A 116 16.76 -2.87 10.52
N LYS A 117 17.07 -1.68 11.06
CA LYS A 117 18.39 -1.07 10.98
C LYS A 117 19.40 -2.18 11.27
N PRO A 118 20.32 -2.52 10.34
CA PRO A 118 21.23 -3.64 10.54
C PRO A 118 21.88 -3.45 11.89
N VAL A 119 21.51 -4.30 12.84
CA VAL A 119 22.18 -4.38 14.12
C VAL A 119 23.53 -4.94 13.71
N LEU A 120 24.51 -4.07 13.52
CA LEU A 120 25.91 -4.46 13.41
C LEU A 120 26.10 -5.47 14.52
N PRO A 121 26.49 -6.73 14.21
CA PRO A 121 26.54 -7.79 15.20
C PRO A 121 27.29 -7.22 16.39
N ALA A 122 26.59 -7.12 17.53
CA ALA A 122 27.18 -6.63 18.76
C ALA A 122 28.47 -7.44 18.93
N ARG A 123 29.60 -6.73 19.09
CA ARG A 123 30.92 -7.35 19.24
C ARG A 123 30.78 -8.48 20.25
N PHE A 124 30.90 -9.72 19.76
CA PHE A 124 30.59 -10.88 20.58
C PHE A 124 31.75 -11.04 21.56
N ASP A 125 31.44 -10.92 22.84
CA ASP A 125 32.36 -11.16 23.94
C ASP A 125 32.18 -12.63 24.39
N PRO A 126 33.07 -13.54 23.97
CA PRO A 126 32.97 -14.96 24.29
C PRO A 126 33.14 -15.27 25.78
N MET A 127 33.54 -14.28 26.60
CA MET A 127 33.80 -14.45 28.04
C MET A 127 32.84 -13.68 28.95
N ALA A 128 31.88 -12.93 28.39
CA ALA A 128 30.96 -12.10 29.17
C ALA A 128 30.11 -12.89 30.21
N GLY A 129 29.95 -14.21 30.01
CA GLY A 129 29.19 -15.10 30.90
C GLY A 129 30.02 -16.01 31.80
N GLY A 130 31.36 -15.87 31.85
CA GLY A 130 32.25 -16.71 32.67
C GLY A 130 32.47 -18.14 32.15
N PHE A 131 31.81 -18.53 31.05
CA PHE A 131 32.05 -19.78 30.32
C PHE A 131 32.13 -19.49 28.82
N PRO A 132 33.01 -20.18 28.07
CA PRO A 132 33.17 -19.95 26.64
C PRO A 132 31.94 -20.46 25.87
N VAL A 133 31.10 -19.53 25.39
CA VAL A 133 29.97 -19.86 24.52
C VAL A 133 30.41 -19.74 23.06
N PRO A 134 30.18 -20.74 22.19
CA PRO A 134 30.52 -20.68 20.78
C PRO A 134 29.79 -19.52 20.07
N PRO A 135 30.46 -18.77 19.17
CA PRO A 135 29.84 -17.67 18.47
C PRO A 135 28.74 -18.16 17.51
N LEU A 136 27.63 -17.43 17.44
CA LEU A 136 26.57 -17.68 16.46
C LEU A 136 27.06 -17.33 15.04
N PRO A 137 26.56 -18.01 13.98
CA PRO A 137 26.89 -17.67 12.60
C PRO A 137 26.62 -16.19 12.29
N GLY A 138 27.67 -15.45 11.94
CA GLY A 138 27.61 -14.00 11.65
C GLY A 138 28.14 -13.08 12.76
N GLN A 139 28.45 -13.61 13.95
CA GLN A 139 29.10 -12.85 15.02
C GLN A 139 30.62 -12.81 14.82
N ARG A 140 31.21 -11.60 14.88
CA ARG A 140 32.66 -11.45 14.90
C ARG A 140 33.13 -11.46 16.35
N VAL A 141 34.06 -12.37 16.65
CA VAL A 141 34.73 -12.42 17.96
C VAL A 141 35.48 -11.11 18.13
N GLY A 142 35.12 -10.36 19.17
CA GLY A 142 35.94 -9.26 19.58
C GLY A 142 37.23 -9.81 20.16
N THR A 143 38.36 -9.66 19.45
CA THR A 143 39.68 -9.89 20.05
C THR A 143 39.91 -8.79 21.09
N GLY A 144 39.29 -8.93 22.26
CA GLY A 144 39.71 -8.25 23.46
C GLY A 144 41.03 -8.88 23.86
N ALA A 145 42.11 -8.17 23.64
CA ALA A 145 43.43 -8.58 24.06
C ALA A 145 43.43 -8.86 25.57
N HIS A 146 43.78 -10.07 25.96
CA HIS A 146 44.28 -10.33 27.30
C HIS A 146 45.59 -11.13 27.19
N PRO A 147 46.74 -10.44 27.20
CA PRO A 147 48.02 -11.09 27.43
C PRO A 147 48.16 -11.29 28.93
N SER A 148 47.83 -12.48 29.45
CA SER A 148 48.17 -12.82 30.82
C SER A 148 48.63 -14.26 30.94
N THR A 149 49.97 -14.38 30.95
CA THR A 149 50.73 -15.21 31.88
C THR A 149 50.70 -16.72 31.65
N LYS A 150 51.61 -17.21 30.77
CA LYS A 150 52.02 -18.64 30.77
C LYS A 150 53.54 -18.89 30.67
N GLU A 151 54.36 -17.86 30.64
CA GLU A 151 55.82 -17.94 30.82
C GLU A 151 56.07 -17.00 32.00
N ASP A 152 56.36 -17.48 33.21
CA ASP A 152 57.73 -17.58 33.75
C ASP A 152 57.62 -18.15 35.19
N ALA A 153 57.70 -19.47 35.40
CA ALA A 153 57.86 -20.04 36.76
C ALA A 153 58.53 -21.42 36.79
N HIS A 154 59.29 -21.76 35.75
CA HIS A 154 60.18 -22.91 35.75
C HIS A 154 61.57 -22.46 35.29
N ALA A 155 62.35 -21.94 36.24
CA ALA A 155 63.80 -21.81 36.17
C ALA A 155 64.34 -21.89 37.60
#